data_AF-A0A1Y2C5G2-F1
#
_entry.id   AF-A0A1Y2C5G2-F1
#
_cell.length_a   1.000
_cell.length_b   1.000
_cell.length_c   1.000
_cell.angle_alpha   90.00
_cell.angle_beta   90.00
_cell.angle_gamma   90.00
#
_symmetry.space_group_name_H-M   'P 1'
#
loop_
_entity.id
_entity.type
_entity.pdbx_description
1 polymer ?
#
loop_
_entity_poly.entity_id
_entity_poly.type
_entity_poly.pdbx_seq_one_letter_code
_entity_poly.pdbx_strand_id
1 'polypeptide(L)'
;MCIRYRSTPIGPYDEIVLVPGAFAHPPNADIPAPTFLSDRRFTRIFVSHEDALRIGREMLGTRKEMATFNLFSVPVPLDFLTLFAPSICERRIDEDGVPVGDEEWVRTRFSGFLWASMTGINGTPNRVQSPVFPDLQDLKINTVLYTTGTMRIAAE
;
A
#
# COMPACT_ATOMS: atom_id res chain seq x y z
N MET A 1 -1.99 4.65 -1.32
CA MET A 1 -3.02 3.62 -1.01
C MET A 1 -4.27 3.94 -1.82
N CYS A 2 -4.89 2.96 -2.48
CA CYS A 2 -6.16 3.13 -3.18
C CYS A 2 -7.28 2.50 -2.35
N ILE A 3 -8.38 3.21 -2.14
CA ILE A 3 -9.56 2.74 -1.40
C ILE A 3 -10.77 2.85 -2.32
N ARG A 4 -11.59 1.81 -2.36
CA ARG A 4 -12.85 1.83 -3.09
C ARG A 4 -14.02 1.66 -2.14
N TYR A 5 -14.82 2.71 -2.02
CA TYR A 5 -16.06 2.66 -1.28
C TYR A 5 -17.17 2.21 -2.21
N ARG A 6 -17.64 0.97 -2.02
CA ARG A 6 -18.73 0.41 -2.82
C ARG A 6 -20.12 0.93 -2.42
N SER A 7 -20.28 1.35 -1.17
CA SER A 7 -21.52 1.88 -0.64
C SER A 7 -21.21 2.88 0.47
N THR A 8 -21.70 4.11 0.33
CA THR A 8 -21.65 5.16 1.36
C THR A 8 -22.93 5.99 1.28
N PRO A 9 -23.25 6.81 2.30
CA PRO A 9 -24.42 7.70 2.26
C PRO A 9 -24.45 8.65 1.06
N ILE A 10 -23.28 8.98 0.49
CA ILE A 10 -23.14 9.87 -0.67
C ILE A 10 -22.92 9.10 -1.99
N GLY A 11 -23.09 7.78 -1.98
CA GLY A 11 -22.85 6.91 -3.13
C GLY A 11 -21.46 6.28 -3.18
N PRO A 12 -21.16 5.46 -4.20
CA PRO A 12 -19.86 4.84 -4.36
C PRO A 12 -18.80 5.85 -4.84
N TYR A 13 -17.58 5.76 -4.32
CA TYR A 13 -16.46 6.57 -4.78
C TYR A 13 -15.12 5.91 -4.48
N ASP A 14 -14.08 6.37 -5.16
CA ASP A 14 -12.70 5.91 -5.02
C ASP A 14 -11.86 7.02 -4.39
N GLU A 15 -10.87 6.63 -3.58
CA GLU A 15 -9.87 7.52 -3.01
C GLU A 15 -8.45 7.00 -3.23
N ILE A 16 -7.52 7.91 -3.54
CA ILE A 16 -6.09 7.64 -3.43
C ILE A 16 -5.53 8.49 -2.30
N VAL A 17 -5.05 7.82 -1.26
CA VAL A 17 -4.36 8.46 -0.14
C VAL A 17 -2.86 8.39 -0.37
N LEU A 18 -2.21 9.55 -0.44
CA LEU A 18 -0.76 9.65 -0.48
C LEU A 18 -0.21 9.66 0.95
N VAL A 19 0.57 8.63 1.27
CA VAL A 19 1.26 8.47 2.55
C VAL A 19 2.75 8.39 2.23
N PRO A 20 3.51 9.50 2.30
CA PRO A 20 4.89 9.54 1.84
C PRO A 20 5.88 8.86 2.82
N GLY A 21 5.45 8.45 4.01
CA GLY A 21 6.29 7.72 4.95
C GLY A 21 5.88 7.93 6.41
N ALA A 22 6.73 7.45 7.32
CA ALA A 22 6.65 7.78 8.73
C ALA A 22 7.22 9.19 8.97
N PHE A 23 6.52 9.99 9.76
CA PHE A 23 6.95 11.34 10.13
C PHE A 23 7.33 11.37 11.60
N ALA A 24 8.49 11.96 11.90
CA ALA A 24 8.87 12.20 13.28
C ALA A 24 7.90 13.18 13.94
N HIS A 25 7.50 12.88 15.16
CA HIS A 25 6.77 13.81 16.01
C HIS A 25 7.66 15.00 16.42
N PRO A 26 7.08 16.20 16.62
CA PRO A 26 7.83 17.30 17.19
C PRO A 26 8.36 16.89 18.58
N PRO A 27 9.59 17.31 18.95
CA PRO A 27 10.32 16.79 20.12
C PRO A 27 9.63 16.96 21.48
N ASN A 28 8.57 17.76 21.57
CA ASN A 28 7.82 18.04 22.80
C ASN A 28 6.42 17.40 22.82
N ALA A 29 6.13 16.45 21.94
CA ALA A 29 4.88 15.73 22.02
C ALA A 29 5.05 14.55 22.98
N ASP A 30 4.31 14.54 24.09
CA ASP A 30 4.18 13.40 25.03
C ASP A 30 3.45 12.23 24.37
N ILE A 31 4.02 11.73 23.27
CA ILE A 31 3.46 10.68 22.44
C ILE A 31 4.38 9.47 22.62
N PRO A 32 3.82 8.30 23.01
CA PRO A 32 4.62 7.09 23.20
C PRO A 32 5.43 6.78 21.95
N ALA A 33 6.62 6.19 22.17
CA ALA A 33 7.60 5.93 21.12
C ALA A 33 6.95 5.36 19.85
N PRO A 34 7.35 5.86 18.67
CA PRO A 34 6.67 5.55 17.43
C PRO A 34 6.74 4.05 17.15
N THR A 35 5.58 3.41 17.14
CA THR A 35 5.45 2.06 16.61
C THR A 35 5.60 2.10 15.10
N PHE A 36 6.02 0.99 14.49
CA PHE A 36 6.15 0.83 13.03
C PHE A 36 4.88 1.24 12.23
N LEU A 37 3.72 1.36 12.90
CA LEU A 37 2.43 1.73 12.31
C LEU A 37 1.90 3.12 12.75
N SER A 38 2.40 3.75 13.82
CA SER A 38 1.77 4.95 14.42
C SER A 38 2.10 6.28 13.74
N ASP A 39 3.14 6.33 12.92
CA ASP A 39 3.72 7.62 12.47
C ASP A 39 3.37 8.01 11.04
N ARG A 40 2.36 7.37 10.45
CA ARG A 40 1.97 7.66 9.06
C ARG A 40 1.09 8.91 9.01
N ARG A 41 1.58 9.97 8.36
CA ARG A 41 0.77 11.14 7.99
C ARG A 41 0.37 11.03 6.53
N PHE A 42 -0.90 11.27 6.24
CA PHE A 42 -1.36 11.45 4.86
C PHE A 42 -1.20 12.91 4.48
N THR A 43 -0.63 13.16 3.30
CA THR A 43 -0.29 14.54 2.85
C THR A 43 -1.26 15.06 1.80
N ARG A 44 -1.89 14.15 1.05
CA ARG A 44 -2.92 14.48 0.07
C ARG A 44 -3.83 13.29 -0.15
N ILE A 45 -5.10 13.59 -0.42
CA ILE A 45 -6.10 12.59 -0.79
C ILE A 45 -6.70 13.02 -2.12
N PHE A 46 -6.77 12.11 -3.09
CA PHE A 46 -7.55 12.30 -4.30
C PHE A 46 -8.86 11.56 -4.19
N VAL A 47 -9.94 12.15 -4.67
CA VAL A 47 -11.31 11.63 -4.59
C VAL A 47 -11.98 11.71 -5.96
N SER A 48 -12.78 10.72 -6.30
CA SER A 48 -13.56 10.72 -7.55
C SER A 48 -14.95 11.34 -7.42
N HIS A 49 -15.37 11.75 -6.22
CA HIS A 49 -16.72 12.24 -5.95
C HIS A 49 -16.69 13.59 -5.22
N GLU A 50 -17.46 14.55 -5.73
CA GLU A 50 -17.44 15.94 -5.26
C GLU A 50 -17.95 16.11 -3.82
N ASP A 51 -19.03 15.40 -3.45
CA ASP A 51 -19.49 15.45 -2.05
C ASP A 51 -18.46 14.88 -1.07
N ALA A 52 -17.72 13.83 -1.45
CA ALA A 52 -16.66 13.26 -0.63
C ALA A 52 -15.49 14.26 -0.45
N LEU A 53 -15.18 15.03 -1.49
CA LEU A 53 -14.23 16.13 -1.46
C LEU A 53 -14.67 17.20 -0.47
N ARG A 54 -15.90 17.72 -0.64
CA ARG A 54 -16.44 18.83 0.14
C ARG A 54 -16.53 18.46 1.62
N ILE A 55 -17.16 17.33 1.94
CA ILE A 55 -17.29 16.84 3.31
C ILE A 55 -15.91 16.62 3.96
N GLY A 56 -14.97 16.02 3.23
CA GLY A 56 -13.62 15.77 3.75
C GLY A 56 -12.82 17.04 4.06
N ARG A 57 -13.02 18.10 3.27
CA ARG A 57 -12.40 19.41 3.50
C ARG A 57 -13.07 20.15 4.66
N GLU A 58 -14.39 20.16 4.70
CA GLU A 58 -15.18 20.90 5.71
C GLU A 58 -15.10 20.26 7.10
N MET A 59 -15.24 18.94 7.22
CA MET A 59 -15.31 18.27 8.52
C MET A 59 -13.93 17.96 9.12
N LEU A 60 -12.98 17.52 8.29
CA LEU A 60 -11.70 16.99 8.76
C LEU A 60 -10.51 17.90 8.43
N GLY A 61 -10.72 19.01 7.71
CA GLY A 61 -9.65 19.89 7.25
C GLY A 61 -8.67 19.20 6.31
N THR A 62 -9.03 18.04 5.75
CA THR A 62 -8.10 17.24 4.96
C THR A 62 -7.92 17.83 3.57
N ARG A 63 -6.68 17.84 3.09
CA ARG A 63 -6.36 18.28 1.74
C ARG A 63 -6.78 17.23 0.72
N LYS A 64 -8.05 17.30 0.33
CA LYS A 64 -8.63 16.49 -0.75
C LYS A 64 -8.59 17.24 -2.08
N GLU A 65 -8.39 16.54 -3.19
CA GLU A 65 -8.44 17.08 -4.56
C GLU A 65 -9.26 16.15 -5.48
N MET A 66 -9.99 16.72 -6.45
CA MET A 66 -10.74 15.92 -7.41
C MET A 66 -9.80 15.25 -8.39
N ALA A 67 -10.02 13.97 -8.66
CA ALA A 67 -9.31 13.21 -9.68
C ALA A 67 -10.21 12.15 -10.31
N THR A 68 -9.95 11.85 -11.58
CA THR A 68 -10.52 10.68 -12.25
C THR A 68 -9.52 9.55 -12.20
N PHE A 69 -9.99 8.36 -11.81
CA PHE A 69 -9.15 7.18 -11.70
C PHE A 69 -9.46 6.22 -12.83
N ASN A 70 -8.41 5.71 -13.47
CA ASN A 70 -8.51 4.56 -14.35
C ASN A 70 -8.03 3.36 -13.57
N LEU A 71 -8.91 2.36 -13.44
CA LEU A 71 -8.56 1.07 -12.86
C LEU A 71 -8.35 0.05 -13.96
N PHE A 72 -7.24 -0.67 -13.86
CA PHE A 72 -7.00 -1.84 -14.66
C PHE A 72 -6.61 -2.98 -13.74
N SER A 73 -7.34 -4.09 -13.80
CA SER A 73 -7.09 -5.29 -13.00
C SER A 73 -6.72 -6.44 -13.92
N VAL A 74 -5.56 -7.04 -13.68
CA VAL A 74 -5.10 -8.24 -14.39
C VAL A 74 -4.79 -9.37 -13.42
N PRO A 75 -5.14 -10.61 -13.78
CA PRO A 75 -4.67 -11.77 -13.05
C PRO A 75 -3.17 -11.95 -13.33
N VAL A 76 -2.39 -12.03 -12.26
CA VAL A 76 -0.96 -12.29 -12.28
C VAL A 76 -0.75 -13.65 -11.61
N PRO A 77 -0.46 -14.72 -12.39
CA PRO A 77 -0.11 -16.02 -11.81
C PRO A 77 1.16 -15.86 -11.00
N LEU A 78 1.25 -16.46 -9.81
CA LEU A 78 2.45 -16.32 -8.95
C LEU A 78 3.55 -17.33 -9.27
N ASP A 79 3.28 -18.32 -10.11
CA ASP A 79 4.21 -19.40 -10.40
C ASP A 79 5.55 -18.90 -10.96
N PHE A 80 5.56 -17.77 -11.69
CA PHE A 80 6.80 -17.17 -12.19
C PHE A 80 7.70 -16.62 -11.07
N LEU A 81 7.14 -16.23 -9.91
CA LEU A 81 7.93 -15.77 -8.77
C LEU A 81 8.71 -16.89 -8.10
N THR A 82 8.34 -18.16 -8.32
CA THR A 82 9.13 -19.33 -7.88
C THR A 82 10.55 -19.32 -8.45
N LEU A 83 10.78 -18.66 -9.59
CA LEU A 83 12.14 -18.54 -10.16
C LEU A 83 13.05 -17.63 -9.32
N PHE A 84 12.49 -16.71 -8.55
CA PHE A 84 13.21 -15.75 -7.72
C PHE A 84 13.11 -16.07 -6.23
N ALA A 85 12.40 -17.14 -5.88
CA ALA A 85 12.25 -17.58 -4.51
C ALA A 85 13.57 -18.12 -3.99
N PRO A 86 14.10 -17.62 -2.86
CA PRO A 86 15.27 -18.23 -2.26
C PRO A 86 14.92 -19.65 -1.79
N SER A 87 15.84 -20.59 -2.00
CA SER A 87 15.78 -21.87 -1.29
C SER A 87 15.88 -21.62 0.20
N ILE A 88 15.08 -22.33 0.99
CA ILE A 88 15.09 -22.20 2.46
C ILE A 88 15.82 -23.42 3.01
N CYS A 89 16.75 -23.18 3.93
CA CYS A 89 17.37 -24.24 4.70
C CYS A 89 16.38 -24.66 5.81
N GLU A 90 15.85 -25.86 5.71
CA GLU A 90 15.07 -26.46 6.77
C GLU A 90 16.03 -27.17 7.73
N ARG A 91 16.06 -26.71 8.98
CA ARG A 91 16.79 -27.37 10.07
C ARG A 91 15.77 -27.82 11.11
N ARG A 92 15.86 -29.08 11.55
CA ARG A 92 15.09 -29.53 12.72
C ARG A 92 15.78 -29.01 13.97
N ILE A 93 15.01 -28.42 14.87
CA ILE A 93 15.49 -27.87 16.14
C ILE A 93 14.80 -28.69 17.24
N ASP A 94 15.56 -29.16 18.23
CA ASP A 94 14.98 -29.80 19.40
C ASP A 94 14.32 -28.80 20.36
N GLU A 95 13.76 -29.31 21.45
CA GLU A 95 13.11 -28.52 22.50
C GLU A 95 14.09 -27.54 23.18
N ASP A 96 15.40 -27.80 23.12
CA ASP A 96 16.47 -26.99 23.70
C ASP A 96 17.05 -25.95 22.73
N GLY A 97 16.53 -25.88 21.49
CA GLY A 97 16.97 -24.91 20.49
C GLY A 97 18.22 -25.34 19.69
N VAL A 98 18.66 -26.58 19.85
CA VAL A 98 19.85 -27.15 19.20
C VAL A 98 19.44 -27.80 17.87
N PRO A 99 20.20 -27.57 16.77
CA PRO A 99 19.94 -28.25 15.50
C PRO A 99 20.14 -29.77 15.65
N VAL A 100 19.16 -30.54 15.18
CA VAL A 100 19.21 -32.01 15.19
C VAL A 100 19.14 -32.54 13.77
N GLY A 101 20.18 -33.27 13.35
CA GLY A 101 20.28 -33.89 12.02
C GLY A 101 20.95 -32.99 10.98
N ASP A 102 20.95 -33.46 9.73
CA ASP A 102 21.55 -32.76 8.59
C ASP A 102 20.64 -31.61 8.09
N GLU A 103 21.26 -30.53 7.63
CA GLU A 103 20.58 -29.39 7.02
C GLU A 103 20.05 -29.77 5.63
N GLU A 104 18.73 -29.60 5.41
CA GLU A 104 18.11 -29.88 4.12
C GLU A 104 17.74 -28.57 3.43
N TRP A 105 18.19 -28.39 2.18
CA TRP A 105 17.86 -27.22 1.38
C TRP A 105 16.63 -27.51 0.53
N VAL A 106 15.52 -26.90 0.92
CA VAL A 106 14.22 -27.14 0.31
C VAL A 106 13.88 -25.99 -0.63
N ARG A 107 13.32 -26.32 -1.80
CA ARG A 107 12.97 -25.32 -2.80
C ARG A 107 11.67 -24.64 -2.39
N THR A 108 11.70 -23.32 -2.27
CA THR A 108 10.48 -22.53 -2.06
C THR A 108 9.70 -22.45 -3.37
N ARG A 109 8.44 -22.88 -3.33
CA ARG A 109 7.49 -22.76 -4.42
C ARG A 109 6.40 -21.77 -4.06
N PHE A 110 6.24 -20.74 -4.90
CA PHE A 110 5.08 -19.86 -4.86
C PHE A 110 4.05 -20.34 -5.88
N SER A 111 2.81 -20.45 -5.44
CA SER A 111 1.68 -20.79 -6.32
C SER A 111 0.46 -19.95 -5.98
N GLY A 112 -0.44 -19.80 -6.94
CA GLY A 112 -1.68 -19.03 -6.79
C GLY A 112 -1.78 -17.88 -7.77
N PHE A 113 -2.68 -16.94 -7.48
CA PHE A 113 -2.95 -15.80 -8.33
C PHE A 113 -3.10 -14.53 -7.50
N LEU A 114 -2.52 -13.44 -7.99
CA LEU A 114 -2.81 -12.10 -7.51
C LEU A 114 -3.63 -11.37 -8.56
N TRP A 115 -4.66 -10.67 -8.12
CA TRP A 115 -5.25 -9.59 -8.88
C TRP A 115 -4.37 -8.36 -8.68
N ALA A 116 -3.51 -8.08 -9.66
CA ALA A 116 -2.79 -6.83 -9.73
C ALA A 116 -3.73 -5.78 -10.30
N SER A 117 -3.95 -4.72 -9.54
CA SER A 117 -4.76 -3.60 -9.95
C SER A 117 -3.92 -2.36 -9.91
N MET A 118 -3.85 -1.69 -11.05
CA MET A 118 -3.15 -0.43 -11.19
C MET A 118 -4.19 0.68 -11.16
N THR A 119 -4.01 1.60 -10.22
CA THR A 119 -4.77 2.85 -10.17
C THR A 119 -3.82 3.97 -10.52
N GLY A 120 -4.07 4.60 -11.66
CA GLY A 120 -3.41 5.85 -12.07
C GLY A 120 -4.32 7.04 -11.86
N ILE A 121 -3.74 8.20 -11.58
CA ILE A 121 -4.45 9.49 -11.73
C ILE A 121 -4.46 9.79 -13.23
N ASN A 122 -5.64 9.99 -13.81
CA ASN A 122 -5.75 10.36 -15.21
C ASN A 122 -5.44 11.87 -15.38
N GLY A 123 -4.51 12.20 -16.28
CA GLY A 123 -4.01 13.56 -16.45
C GLY A 123 -3.05 14.02 -15.35
N THR A 124 -2.57 15.27 -15.46
CA THR A 124 -1.74 15.89 -14.42
C THR A 124 -2.66 16.66 -13.48
N PRO A 125 -2.74 16.30 -12.18
CA PRO A 125 -3.49 17.12 -11.23
C PRO A 125 -2.90 18.54 -11.21
N ASN A 126 -3.74 19.54 -10.99
CA ASN A 126 -3.30 20.94 -10.94
C ASN A 126 -2.12 21.08 -9.95
N ARG A 127 -1.11 21.88 -10.32
CA ARG A 127 -0.04 22.23 -9.37
C ARG A 127 -0.66 22.95 -8.20
N VAL A 128 -0.26 22.52 -7.01
CA VAL A 128 -0.70 23.20 -5.79
C VAL A 128 0.51 23.33 -4.91
N GLN A 129 1.10 24.54 -4.98
CA GLN A 129 2.22 24.94 -4.16
C GLN A 129 1.80 24.89 -2.69
N SER A 130 2.47 24.03 -1.92
CA SER A 130 2.33 23.99 -0.47
C SER A 130 3.70 24.23 0.14
N PRO A 131 3.84 25.15 1.10
CA PRO A 131 5.11 25.39 1.79
C PRO A 131 5.53 24.20 2.67
N VAL A 132 4.62 23.26 2.95
CA VAL A 132 4.81 22.16 3.90
C VAL A 132 4.92 20.80 3.19
N PHE A 133 4.30 20.63 2.01
CA PHE A 133 4.26 19.34 1.33
C PHE A 133 4.76 19.44 -0.11
N PRO A 134 5.61 18.50 -0.56
CA PRO A 134 6.07 18.45 -1.94
C PRO A 134 4.89 18.30 -2.91
N ASP A 135 4.99 18.89 -4.10
CA ASP A 135 3.98 18.73 -5.13
C ASP A 135 3.98 17.27 -5.60
N LEU A 136 2.79 16.71 -5.89
CA LEU A 136 2.69 15.36 -6.42
C LEU A 136 3.40 15.21 -7.76
N GLN A 137 3.43 16.29 -8.55
CA GLN A 137 4.17 16.33 -9.80
C GLN A 137 5.68 16.17 -9.57
N ASP A 138 6.19 16.59 -8.40
CA ASP A 138 7.60 16.47 -8.05
C ASP A 138 7.94 15.05 -7.55
N LEU A 139 6.96 14.37 -6.93
CA LEU A 139 7.12 13.00 -6.45
C LEU A 139 7.16 11.95 -7.58
N LYS A 140 6.73 12.31 -8.80
CA LYS A 140 6.67 11.40 -9.97
C LYS A 140 5.87 10.10 -9.72
N ILE A 141 4.98 10.11 -8.73
CA ILE A 141 4.12 8.96 -8.38
C ILE A 141 2.88 9.01 -9.28
N ASN A 142 3.00 8.47 -10.49
CA ASN A 142 1.93 8.51 -11.49
C ASN A 142 0.98 7.32 -11.37
N THR A 143 1.36 6.28 -10.63
CA THR A 143 0.60 5.03 -10.57
C THR A 143 0.82 4.33 -9.24
N VAL A 144 -0.27 3.81 -8.68
CA VAL A 144 -0.25 2.96 -7.49
C VAL A 144 -0.62 1.55 -7.93
N LEU A 145 0.28 0.60 -7.69
CA LEU A 145 0.01 -0.84 -7.84
C LEU A 145 -0.53 -1.36 -6.50
N TYR A 146 -1.70 -1.99 -6.53
CA TYR A 146 -2.20 -2.78 -5.41
C TYR A 146 -2.46 -4.21 -5.87
N THR A 147 -2.11 -5.19 -5.06
CA THR A 147 -2.29 -6.61 -5.36
C THR A 147 -3.15 -7.26 -4.30
N THR A 148 -4.17 -8.00 -4.71
CA THR A 148 -5.00 -8.80 -3.79
C THR A 148 -5.12 -10.20 -4.35
N GLY A 149 -4.97 -11.25 -3.55
CA GLY A 149 -5.22 -12.59 -4.06
C GLY A 149 -4.79 -13.67 -3.10
N THR A 150 -4.70 -14.88 -3.63
CA THR A 150 -4.37 -16.07 -2.87
C THR A 150 -2.96 -16.49 -3.24
N MET A 151 -2.09 -16.54 -2.23
CA MET A 151 -0.73 -17.03 -2.36
C MET A 151 -0.58 -18.27 -1.49
N ARG A 152 -0.06 -19.34 -2.08
CA ARG A 152 0.39 -20.53 -1.36
C ARG A 152 1.91 -20.60 -1.47
N ILE A 153 2.54 -20.76 -0.32
CA ILE A 153 3.97 -21.02 -0.20
C ILE A 153 4.11 -22.48 0.21
N ALA A 154 4.92 -23.24 -0.52
CA ALA A 154 5.28 -24.61 -0.18
C ALA A 154 6.80 -24.74 -0.21
N ALA A 155 7.33 -25.63 0.63
CA ALA A 155 8.69 -26.11 0.58
C ALA A 155 8.64 -27.53 0.00
N GLU A 156 9.32 -27.76 -1.14
CA GLU A 156 9.43 -29.07 -1.83
C GLU A 156 10.90 -29.50 -1.97
#